data_AF-A0A7S2CSM4-F1
#
_entry.id   AF-A0A7S2CSM4-F1
#
_cell.length_a   1.000
_cell.length_b   1.000
_cell.length_c   1.000
_cell.angle_alpha   90.00
_cell.angle_beta   90.00
_cell.angle_gamma   90.00
#
_symmetry.space_group_name_H-M   'P 1'
#
loop_
_entity.id
_entity.type
_entity.pdbx_description
1 polymer ?
#
loop_
_entity_poly.entity_id
_entity_poly.type
_entity_poly.pdbx_seq_one_letter_code
_entity_poly.pdbx_strand_id
1 'polypeptide(L)'
;DPDTGVGRTVVQNEDGTQRSFGESTIASLLSAKKEEAAKWASALTKDLTSHQLRGLTHELGQRLIQISNLYTTRRDELMKLSDQLNFEYFGLDGASATERDLDNAYRKLAKQMHPDKNGGTEEAKIKFQKMKERYEDLKQKL
;
A
#
# COMPACT_ATOMS: atom_id res chain seq x y z
N ASP A 1 20.46 -10.52 -8.67
CA ASP A 1 21.74 -10.08 -8.07
C ASP A 1 22.07 -11.12 -7.01
N PRO A 2 23.24 -11.78 -7.06
CA PRO A 2 23.57 -12.89 -6.15
C PRO A 2 23.67 -12.46 -4.69
N ASP A 3 23.96 -11.19 -4.43
CA ASP A 3 24.20 -10.66 -3.09
C ASP A 3 22.91 -10.13 -2.45
N THR A 4 21.94 -9.70 -3.25
CA THR A 4 20.66 -9.14 -2.78
C THR A 4 19.44 -10.04 -3.04
N GLY A 5 19.56 -11.05 -3.90
CA GLY A 5 18.45 -11.90 -4.33
C GLY A 5 17.44 -11.20 -5.25
N VAL A 6 17.64 -9.93 -5.56
CA VAL A 6 16.70 -9.12 -6.35
C VAL A 6 16.83 -9.47 -7.85
N GLY A 7 15.69 -9.66 -8.51
CA GLY A 7 15.62 -9.92 -9.95
C GLY A 7 16.34 -8.83 -10.77
N ARG A 8 16.98 -9.25 -11.85
CA ARG A 8 17.63 -8.34 -12.81
C ARG A 8 17.36 -8.80 -14.23
N THR A 9 17.17 -7.85 -15.13
CA THR A 9 17.08 -8.12 -16.57
C THR A 9 18.47 -8.07 -17.16
N VAL A 10 18.92 -9.19 -17.72
CA VAL A 10 20.20 -9.28 -18.44
C VAL A 10 19.91 -9.31 -19.94
N VAL A 11 20.55 -8.41 -20.67
CA VAL A 11 20.51 -8.34 -22.13
C VAL A 11 21.86 -8.80 -22.66
N GLN A 12 21.84 -9.82 -23.49
CA GLN A 12 23.02 -10.30 -24.22
C GLN A 12 23.08 -9.61 -25.59
N ASN A 13 24.24 -9.05 -25.92
CA ASN A 13 24.51 -8.37 -27.17
C ASN A 13 25.01 -9.37 -28.23
N GLU A 14 24.95 -8.96 -29.50
CA GLU A 14 25.38 -9.78 -30.64
C GLU A 14 26.90 -10.07 -30.64
N ASP A 15 27.70 -9.20 -30.01
CA ASP A 15 29.15 -9.36 -29.81
C ASP A 15 29.49 -10.28 -28.61
N GLY A 16 28.48 -10.87 -27.96
CA GLY A 16 28.62 -11.73 -26.79
C GLY A 16 28.77 -10.98 -25.46
N THR A 17 28.84 -9.65 -25.47
CA THR A 17 28.84 -8.85 -24.23
C THR A 17 27.47 -8.84 -23.58
N GLN A 18 27.40 -8.50 -22.29
CA GLN A 18 26.14 -8.46 -21.54
C GLN A 18 25.97 -7.12 -20.82
N ARG A 19 24.72 -6.67 -20.72
CA ARG A 19 24.33 -5.52 -19.91
C ARG A 19 23.18 -5.92 -18.99
N SER A 20 23.27 -5.57 -17.72
CA SER A 20 22.23 -5.86 -16.73
C SER A 20 21.54 -4.60 -16.23
N PHE A 21 20.22 -4.65 -16.11
CA PHE A 21 19.40 -3.64 -15.47
C PHE A 21 18.85 -4.21 -14.17
N GLY A 22 19.07 -3.52 -13.05
CA GLY A 22 18.66 -3.98 -11.73
C GLY A 22 18.33 -2.81 -10.82
N GLU A 23 18.29 -3.06 -9.51
CA GLU A 23 17.71 -2.11 -8.55
C GLU A 23 18.44 -0.79 -8.49
N SER A 24 19.76 -0.84 -8.42
CA SER A 24 20.61 0.35 -8.46
C SER A 24 20.42 1.16 -9.73
N THR A 25 20.22 0.50 -10.89
CA THR A 25 19.98 1.20 -12.17
C THR A 25 18.68 1.99 -12.14
N ILE A 26 17.62 1.41 -11.58
CA ILE A 26 16.30 2.03 -11.52
C ILE A 26 16.20 3.05 -10.39
N ALA A 27 16.82 2.78 -9.25
CA ALA A 27 16.91 3.74 -8.16
C ALA A 27 17.68 5.01 -8.59
N SER A 28 18.81 4.85 -9.29
CA SER A 28 19.56 5.97 -9.84
C SER A 28 18.78 6.75 -10.90
N LEU A 29 17.88 6.10 -11.65
CA LEU A 29 16.97 6.78 -12.56
C LEU A 29 15.93 7.62 -11.81
N LEU A 30 15.25 7.02 -10.83
CA LEU A 30 14.12 7.65 -10.13
C LEU A 30 14.56 8.77 -9.18
N SER A 31 15.80 8.72 -8.70
CA SER A 31 16.39 9.73 -7.81
C SER A 31 17.12 10.87 -8.55
N ALA A 32 17.25 10.77 -9.88
CA ALA A 32 17.88 11.81 -10.67
C ALA A 32 17.03 13.09 -10.71
N LYS A 33 17.66 14.26 -10.61
CA LYS A 33 16.96 15.54 -10.85
C LYS A 33 16.48 15.62 -12.30
N LYS A 34 15.48 16.45 -12.58
CA LYS A 34 14.85 16.56 -13.92
C LYS A 34 15.90 16.81 -15.04
N GLU A 35 16.91 17.62 -14.76
CA GLU A 35 18.00 17.95 -15.69
C GLU A 35 18.98 16.79 -15.88
N GLU A 36 19.19 15.97 -14.84
CA GLU A 36 20.02 14.75 -14.90
C GLU A 36 19.28 13.61 -15.59
N ALA A 37 17.97 13.49 -15.38
CA ALA A 37 17.11 12.54 -16.06
C ALA A 37 17.06 12.80 -17.58
N ALA A 38 17.05 14.07 -18.01
CA ALA A 38 17.10 14.42 -19.44
C ALA A 38 18.46 14.06 -20.08
N LYS A 39 19.58 14.33 -19.39
CA LYS A 39 20.92 13.92 -19.83
C LYS A 39 21.04 12.40 -19.90
N TRP A 40 20.47 11.71 -18.91
CA TRP A 40 20.45 10.27 -18.87
C TRP A 40 19.59 9.67 -19.98
N ALA A 41 18.40 10.21 -20.23
CA ALA A 41 17.54 9.80 -21.35
C ALA A 41 18.22 9.98 -22.71
N SER A 42 18.96 11.09 -22.87
CA SER A 42 19.77 11.33 -24.08
C SER A 42 20.97 10.39 -24.20
N ALA A 43 21.60 10.00 -23.09
CA ALA A 43 22.69 9.02 -23.09
C ALA A 43 22.16 7.61 -23.40
N LEU A 44 21.00 7.24 -22.88
CA LEU A 44 20.36 5.97 -23.19
C LEU A 44 20.00 5.83 -24.67
N THR A 45 19.41 6.84 -25.28
CA THR A 45 18.99 6.76 -26.69
C THR A 45 20.17 6.78 -27.65
N LYS A 46 21.33 7.26 -27.20
CA LYS A 46 22.58 7.28 -27.98
C LYS A 46 23.40 6.00 -27.81
N ASP A 47 23.44 5.44 -26.60
CA ASP A 47 24.37 4.37 -26.24
C ASP A 47 23.71 2.99 -26.05
N LEU A 48 22.36 2.90 -26.09
CA LEU A 48 21.64 1.63 -26.03
C LEU A 48 21.19 1.16 -27.40
N THR A 49 21.38 -0.14 -27.65
CA THR A 49 20.69 -0.83 -28.74
C THR A 49 19.20 -0.97 -28.43
N SER A 50 18.36 -1.16 -29.45
CA SER A 50 16.92 -1.42 -29.28
C SER A 50 16.63 -2.58 -28.33
N HIS A 51 17.48 -3.61 -28.34
CA HIS A 51 17.39 -4.76 -27.43
C HIS A 51 17.66 -4.37 -25.97
N GLN A 52 18.66 -3.51 -25.73
CA GLN A 52 18.97 -3.03 -24.39
C GLN A 52 17.90 -2.07 -23.87
N LEU A 53 17.34 -1.21 -24.72
CA LEU A 53 16.21 -0.35 -24.36
C LEU A 53 14.97 -1.19 -23.98
N ARG A 54 14.69 -2.26 -24.72
CA ARG A 54 13.63 -3.22 -24.38
C ARG A 54 13.89 -3.87 -23.02
N GLY A 55 15.12 -4.27 -22.73
CA GLY A 55 15.50 -4.84 -21.44
C GLY A 55 15.29 -3.88 -20.27
N LEU A 56 15.67 -2.61 -20.44
CA LEU A 56 15.42 -1.56 -19.45
C LEU A 56 13.91 -1.35 -19.22
N THR A 57 13.13 -1.23 -20.29
CA THR A 57 11.66 -1.08 -20.21
C THR A 57 11.01 -2.29 -19.53
N HIS A 58 11.51 -3.50 -19.81
CA HIS A 58 11.05 -4.71 -19.15
C HIS A 58 11.33 -4.67 -17.64
N GLU A 59 12.55 -4.33 -17.24
CA GLU A 59 12.94 -4.21 -15.83
C GLU A 59 12.08 -3.16 -15.09
N LEU A 60 11.86 -2.00 -15.72
CA LEU A 60 10.97 -0.96 -15.18
C LEU A 60 9.54 -1.48 -14.97
N GLY A 61 9.00 -2.19 -15.97
CA GLY A 61 7.66 -2.77 -15.90
C GLY A 61 7.52 -3.80 -14.78
N GLN A 62 8.50 -4.72 -14.64
CA GLN A 62 8.50 -5.73 -13.58
C GLN A 62 8.51 -5.09 -12.19
N ARG A 63 9.34 -4.07 -11.99
CA ARG A 63 9.41 -3.35 -10.71
C ARG A 63 8.14 -2.59 -10.38
N LEU A 64 7.53 -1.95 -11.38
CA LEU A 64 6.26 -1.26 -11.18
C LEU A 64 5.16 -2.23 -10.71
N ILE A 65 5.09 -3.42 -11.32
CA ILE A 65 4.17 -4.49 -10.91
C ILE A 65 4.48 -4.94 -9.48
N GLN A 66 5.75 -5.18 -9.15
CA GLN A 66 6.17 -5.59 -7.80
C GLN A 66 5.79 -4.56 -6.74
N ILE A 67 6.04 -3.27 -7.01
CA ILE A 67 5.69 -2.17 -6.11
C ILE A 67 4.17 -2.08 -5.94
N SER A 68 3.40 -2.19 -7.03
CA SER A 68 1.93 -2.19 -6.99
C SER A 68 1.39 -3.35 -6.14
N ASN A 69 1.94 -4.55 -6.31
CA ASN A 69 1.55 -5.73 -5.54
C ASN A 69 1.89 -5.54 -4.05
N LEU A 70 3.10 -5.08 -3.73
CA LEU A 70 3.52 -4.80 -2.36
C LEU A 70 2.62 -3.75 -1.69
N TYR A 71 2.30 -2.68 -2.40
CA TYR A 71 1.36 -1.66 -1.92
C TYR A 71 -0.01 -2.28 -1.62
N THR A 72 -0.53 -3.10 -2.53
CA THR A 72 -1.82 -3.77 -2.37
C THR A 72 -1.81 -4.69 -1.16
N THR A 73 -0.77 -5.52 -1.00
CA THR A 73 -0.61 -6.40 0.17
C THR A 73 -0.58 -5.61 1.48
N ARG A 74 0.24 -4.56 1.56
CA ARG A 74 0.32 -3.72 2.77
C ARG A 74 -1.00 -3.02 3.08
N ARG A 75 -1.69 -2.53 2.06
CA ARG A 75 -3.02 -1.94 2.21
C ARG A 75 -4.00 -2.96 2.80
N ASP A 76 -4.00 -4.19 2.30
CA ASP A 76 -4.90 -5.24 2.75
C ASP A 76 -4.58 -5.67 4.20
N GLU A 77 -3.30 -5.74 4.57
CA GLU A 77 -2.86 -5.96 5.95
C GLU A 77 -3.34 -4.84 6.89
N LEU A 78 -3.16 -3.57 6.49
CA LEU A 78 -3.64 -2.42 7.26
C LEU A 78 -5.17 -2.41 7.39
N MET A 79 -5.89 -2.82 6.34
CA MET A 79 -7.35 -2.92 6.39
C MET A 79 -7.80 -4.00 7.38
N LYS A 80 -7.15 -5.16 7.40
CA LYS A 80 -7.43 -6.23 8.37
C LYS A 80 -7.13 -5.78 9.81
N LEU A 81 -6.01 -5.10 10.04
CA LEU A 81 -5.68 -4.55 11.35
C LEU A 81 -6.70 -3.49 11.80
N SER A 82 -7.13 -2.62 10.88
CA SER A 82 -8.17 -1.64 11.15
C SER A 82 -9.49 -2.29 11.57
N ASP A 83 -9.88 -3.39 10.91
CA ASP A 83 -11.10 -4.12 11.24
C ASP A 83 -10.99 -4.81 12.60
N GLN A 84 -9.85 -5.44 12.90
CA GLN A 84 -9.57 -6.02 14.21
C GLN A 84 -9.70 -4.97 15.32
N LEU A 85 -9.07 -3.80 15.15
CA LEU A 85 -9.17 -2.69 16.12
C LEU A 85 -10.61 -2.17 16.26
N ASN A 86 -11.41 -2.18 15.19
CA ASN A 86 -12.82 -1.81 15.26
C ASN A 86 -13.64 -2.84 16.04
N PHE A 87 -13.42 -4.13 15.84
CA PHE A 87 -14.08 -5.18 16.64
C PHE A 87 -13.67 -5.11 18.11
N GLU A 88 -12.37 -4.95 18.40
CA GLU A 88 -11.84 -4.77 19.75
C GLU A 88 -12.42 -3.53 20.43
N TYR A 89 -12.63 -2.44 19.70
CA TYR A 89 -13.27 -1.23 20.22
C TYR A 89 -14.70 -1.49 20.75
N PHE A 90 -15.43 -2.42 20.12
CA PHE A 90 -16.74 -2.88 20.60
C PHE A 90 -16.65 -4.05 21.59
N GLY A 91 -15.45 -4.52 21.92
CA GLY A 91 -15.21 -5.67 22.81
C GLY A 91 -15.61 -7.00 22.18
N LEU A 92 -15.48 -7.13 20.86
CA LEU A 92 -15.85 -8.30 20.08
C LEU A 92 -14.61 -8.98 19.51
N ASP A 93 -14.67 -10.31 19.35
CA ASP A 93 -13.70 -11.07 18.56
C ASP A 93 -14.12 -11.04 17.09
N GLY A 94 -13.34 -10.35 16.25
CA GLY A 94 -13.63 -10.20 14.83
C GLY A 94 -13.65 -11.51 14.04
N ALA A 95 -13.11 -12.61 14.58
CA ALA A 95 -13.17 -13.92 13.92
C ALA A 95 -14.53 -14.62 14.12
N SER A 96 -15.28 -14.28 15.17
CA SER A 96 -16.55 -14.95 15.53
C SER A 96 -17.74 -14.00 15.68
N ALA A 97 -17.53 -12.69 15.62
CA ALA A 97 -18.56 -11.69 15.80
C ALA A 97 -19.66 -11.81 14.73
N THR A 98 -20.91 -11.81 15.17
CA THR A 98 -22.08 -11.74 14.27
C THR A 98 -22.63 -10.32 14.20
N GLU A 99 -23.43 -10.00 13.18
CA GLU A 99 -24.15 -8.72 13.10
C GLU A 99 -24.93 -8.42 14.37
N ARG A 100 -25.55 -9.45 14.98
CA ARG A 100 -26.32 -9.31 16.22
C ARG A 100 -25.44 -8.91 17.39
N ASP A 101 -24.22 -9.44 17.47
CA ASP A 101 -23.27 -9.09 18.54
C ASP A 101 -22.78 -7.64 18.38
N LEU A 102 -22.50 -7.24 17.14
CA LEU A 102 -22.14 -5.86 16.79
C LEU A 102 -23.27 -4.87 17.14
N ASP A 103 -24.51 -5.18 16.76
CA ASP A 103 -25.69 -4.38 17.09
C ASP A 103 -25.88 -4.21 18.60
N ASN A 104 -25.72 -5.29 19.36
CA ASN A 104 -25.84 -5.26 20.82
C ASN A 104 -24.73 -4.43 21.48
N ALA A 105 -23.48 -4.61 21.04
CA ALA A 105 -22.34 -3.87 21.55
C ALA A 105 -22.46 -2.36 21.24
N TYR A 106 -22.83 -2.03 20.00
CA TYR A 106 -23.08 -0.65 19.58
C TYR A 106 -24.17 0.02 20.40
N ARG A 107 -25.34 -0.62 20.59
CA ARG A 107 -26.44 -0.08 21.39
C ARG A 107 -26.03 0.18 22.85
N LYS A 108 -25.21 -0.71 23.43
CA LYS A 108 -24.68 -0.55 24.78
C LYS A 108 -23.74 0.65 24.86
N LEU A 109 -22.78 0.75 23.94
CA LEU A 109 -21.79 1.82 23.93
C LEU A 109 -22.41 3.18 23.57
N ALA A 110 -23.35 3.23 22.63
CA ALA A 110 -24.05 4.45 22.26
C ALA A 110 -24.85 5.07 23.42
N LYS A 111 -25.48 4.23 24.27
CA LYS A 111 -26.16 4.72 25.48
C LYS A 111 -25.21 5.32 26.51
N GLN A 112 -23.98 4.83 26.57
CA GLN A 112 -22.93 5.33 27.47
C GLN A 112 -22.29 6.61 26.93
N MET A 113 -22.04 6.66 25.62
CA MET A 113 -21.35 7.77 24.95
C MET A 113 -22.27 8.87 24.43
N HIS A 114 -23.58 8.78 24.65
CA HIS A 114 -24.54 9.77 24.14
C HIS A 114 -24.13 11.21 24.53
N PRO A 115 -24.03 12.16 23.60
CA PRO A 115 -23.53 13.51 23.87
C PRO A 115 -24.26 14.18 25.03
N ASP A 116 -25.60 14.09 25.09
CA ASP A 116 -26.40 14.69 26.16
C ASP A 116 -26.02 14.19 27.56
N LYS A 117 -25.64 12.92 27.69
CA LYS A 117 -25.18 12.34 28.98
C LYS A 117 -23.73 12.68 29.29
N ASN A 118 -22.99 13.18 28.30
CA ASN A 118 -21.57 13.50 28.37
C ASN A 118 -21.34 15.01 28.22
N GLY A 119 -22.27 15.83 28.72
CA GLY A 119 -22.14 17.29 28.78
C GLY A 119 -22.42 18.04 27.47
N GLY A 120 -22.84 17.34 26.41
CA GLY A 120 -23.20 17.95 25.12
C GLY A 120 -22.05 18.63 24.41
N THR A 121 -20.80 18.37 24.81
CA THR A 121 -19.62 19.05 24.27
C THR A 121 -19.33 18.60 22.84
N GLU A 122 -18.57 19.41 22.10
CA GLU A 122 -18.20 19.08 20.73
C GLU A 122 -17.31 17.83 20.67
N GLU A 123 -16.47 17.62 21.67
CA GLU A 123 -15.65 16.42 21.80
C GLU A 123 -16.51 15.17 22.00
N ALA A 124 -17.60 15.26 22.78
CA ALA A 124 -18.52 14.15 22.96
C ALA A 124 -19.24 13.80 21.65
N LYS A 125 -19.63 14.80 20.85
CA LYS A 125 -20.20 14.59 19.52
C LYS A 125 -19.20 13.94 18.57
N ILE A 126 -17.96 14.43 18.52
CA ILE A 126 -16.91 13.86 17.66
C ILE A 126 -16.64 12.41 18.03
N LYS A 127 -16.56 12.08 19.32
CA LYS A 127 -16.34 10.69 19.78
C LYS A 127 -17.53 9.79 19.42
N PHE A 128 -18.76 10.27 19.60
CA PHE A 128 -19.96 9.52 19.24
C PHE A 128 -20.04 9.28 17.71
N GLN A 129 -19.70 10.29 16.91
CA GLN A 129 -19.67 10.18 15.45
C GLN A 129 -18.62 9.18 14.98
N LYS A 130 -17.40 9.22 15.54
CA LYS A 130 -16.34 8.23 15.24
C LYS A 130 -16.75 6.81 15.63
N MET A 131 -17.43 6.62 16.76
CA MET A 131 -17.99 5.32 17.14
C MET A 131 -19.01 4.83 16.11
N LYS A 132 -19.90 5.73 15.64
CA LYS A 132 -20.90 5.39 14.62
C LYS A 132 -20.26 4.98 13.30
N GLU A 133 -19.25 5.73 12.83
CA GLU A 133 -18.50 5.40 11.61
C GLU A 133 -17.90 3.99 11.69
N ARG A 134 -17.25 3.63 12.80
CA ARG A 134 -16.72 2.27 13.01
C ARG A 134 -17.81 1.19 12.95
N TYR A 135 -18.99 1.47 13.49
CA TYR A 135 -20.12 0.54 13.45
C TYR A 135 -20.62 0.34 12.02
N GLU A 136 -20.83 1.41 11.26
CA GLU A 136 -21.29 1.32 9.87
C GLU A 136 -20.26 0.60 8.98
N ASP A 137 -18.97 0.88 9.19
CA ASP A 137 -17.88 0.22 8.47
C ASP A 137 -17.86 -1.30 8.72
N LEU A 138 -18.00 -1.72 9.98
CA LEU A 138 -18.07 -3.15 10.31
C LEU A 138 -19.35 -3.81 9.81
N LYS A 139 -20.48 -3.09 9.84
CA LYS A 139 -21.78 -3.59 9.39
C LYS A 139 -21.83 -3.91 7.90
N GLN A 140 -21.06 -3.19 7.08
CA GLN A 140 -20.96 -3.49 5.64
C GLN A 140 -20.15 -4.76 5.34
N LYS A 141 -19.43 -5.30 6.33
CA LYS A 141 -18.47 -6.40 6.16
C LYS A 141 -18.94 -7.73 6.74
N LEU A 142 -19.90 -7.69 7.68
CA LEU A 142 -20.57 -8.87 8.25
C LEU A 142 -21.71 -9.32 7.32
#